data_AF-A0A9P8PMR8-F1
#
_entry.id   AF-A0A9P8PMR8-F1
#
_cell.length_a   1.000
_cell.length_b   1.000
_cell.length_c   1.000
_cell.angle_alpha   90.00
_cell.angle_beta   90.00
_cell.angle_gamma   90.00
#
_symmetry.space_group_name_H-M   'P 1'
#
loop_
_entity.id
_entity.type
_entity.pdbx_description
1 polymer ?
#
loop_
_entity_poly.entity_id
_entity_poly.type
_entity_poly.pdbx_seq_one_letter_code
_entity_poly.pdbx_strand_id
1 'polypeptide(L)'
;KHRFRLVRAFSEQVKHDKTIYSALMNILDFFQPFLTIVEQAVSNEKKTLEKQVKEVILLASWKDVNIDALKQSSRKSHQSLYKLVRKYRDLLNSTITEMVESGLGSTPVVINQKTIGMVPVSLGELGSSEVS
;
A
#
# COMPACT_ATOMS: atom_id res chain seq x y z
N LYS A 1 3.92 -2.47 -1.88
CA LYS A 1 5.24 -2.30 -2.56
C LYS A 1 5.86 -3.62 -3.03
N HIS A 2 6.11 -4.61 -2.16
CA HIS A 2 6.76 -5.89 -2.57
C HIS A 2 5.97 -6.66 -3.64
N ARG A 3 4.66 -6.85 -3.44
CA ARG A 3 3.77 -7.51 -4.42
C ARG A 3 3.81 -6.83 -5.79
N PHE A 4 3.80 -5.50 -5.83
CA PHE A 4 3.90 -4.75 -7.08
C PHE A 4 5.23 -5.02 -7.82
N ARG A 5 6.36 -5.02 -7.10
CA ARG A 5 7.67 -5.35 -7.69
C ARG A 5 7.71 -6.77 -8.22
N LEU A 6 7.11 -7.71 -7.49
CA LEU A 6 7.03 -9.10 -7.88
C LEU A 6 6.21 -9.25 -9.18
N VAL A 7 5.03 -8.64 -9.25
CA VAL A 7 4.19 -8.67 -10.45
C VAL A 7 4.90 -8.01 -11.63
N ARG A 8 5.59 -6.88 -11.41
CA ARG A 8 6.43 -6.26 -12.44
C ARG A 8 7.51 -7.21 -12.94
N ALA A 9 8.25 -7.86 -12.05
CA ALA A 9 9.25 -8.85 -12.46
C ALA A 9 8.64 -10.01 -13.27
N PHE A 10 7.47 -10.51 -12.87
CA PHE A 10 6.75 -11.53 -13.64
C PHE A 10 6.30 -11.04 -15.01
N SER A 11 5.84 -9.79 -15.13
CA SER A 11 5.48 -9.23 -16.43
C SER A 11 6.67 -9.18 -17.39
N GLU A 12 7.89 -8.98 -16.87
CA GLU A 12 9.11 -9.03 -17.69
C GLU A 12 9.38 -10.44 -18.25
N GLN A 13 9.07 -11.48 -17.49
CA GLN A 13 9.25 -12.87 -17.90
C GLN A 13 8.26 -13.30 -19.00
N VAL A 14 7.04 -12.74 -19.00
CA VAL A 14 5.95 -13.13 -19.91
C VAL A 14 5.82 -12.17 -21.10
N LYS A 15 6.84 -11.35 -21.37
CA LYS A 15 6.87 -10.38 -22.48
C LYS A 15 6.54 -10.95 -23.86
N HIS A 16 6.81 -12.23 -24.08
CA HIS A 16 6.54 -12.90 -25.35
C HIS A 16 5.04 -13.10 -25.61
N ASP A 17 4.23 -13.25 -24.56
CA ASP A 17 2.77 -13.30 -24.66
C ASP A 17 2.20 -11.89 -24.48
N LYS A 18 1.87 -11.25 -25.62
CA LYS A 18 1.38 -9.87 -25.65
C LYS A 18 0.07 -9.68 -24.88
N THR A 19 -0.79 -10.69 -24.87
CA THR A 19 -2.11 -10.60 -24.22
C THR A 19 -1.93 -10.57 -22.70
N ILE A 20 -1.14 -11.51 -22.17
CA ILE A 20 -0.86 -11.58 -20.73
C ILE A 20 -0.04 -10.37 -20.29
N TYR A 21 0.98 -9.98 -21.06
CA TYR A 21 1.80 -8.81 -20.77
C TYR A 21 0.97 -7.53 -20.65
N SER A 22 0.07 -7.29 -21.62
CA SER A 22 -0.79 -6.09 -21.62
C SER A 22 -1.75 -6.09 -20.44
N ALA A 23 -2.34 -7.25 -20.09
CA ALA A 23 -3.20 -7.38 -18.92
C ALA A 23 -2.44 -7.07 -17.60
N LEU A 24 -1.22 -7.59 -17.45
CA LEU A 24 -0.39 -7.31 -16.28
C LEU A 24 0.04 -5.83 -16.19
N MET A 25 0.35 -5.20 -17.33
CA MET A 25 0.68 -3.78 -17.35
C MET A 25 -0.51 -2.90 -16.97
N ASN A 26 -1.71 -3.21 -17.46
CA ASN A 26 -2.93 -2.50 -17.03
C ASN A 26 -3.16 -2.61 -15.52
N ILE A 27 -2.92 -3.79 -14.93
CA ILE A 27 -3.02 -3.99 -13.48
C ILE A 27 -1.96 -3.15 -12.74
N LEU A 28 -0.71 -3.14 -13.22
CA LEU A 28 0.36 -2.34 -12.62
C LEU A 28 0.05 -0.84 -12.70
N ASP A 29 -0.42 -0.36 -13.85
CA ASP A 29 -0.77 1.05 -14.05
C ASP A 29 -1.93 1.47 -13.14
N PHE A 30 -2.94 0.61 -12.98
CA PHE A 30 -4.05 0.85 -12.05
C PHE A 30 -3.58 0.99 -10.60
N PHE A 31 -2.68 0.13 -10.13
CA PHE A 31 -2.21 0.14 -8.74
C PHE A 31 -1.07 1.12 -8.45
N GLN A 32 -0.46 1.72 -9.48
CA GLN A 32 0.68 2.63 -9.32
C GLN A 32 0.38 3.86 -8.45
N PRO A 33 -0.72 4.61 -8.62
CA PRO A 33 -1.01 5.80 -7.81
C PRO A 33 -1.21 5.46 -6.33
N PHE A 34 -1.84 4.32 -6.04
CA PHE A 34 -2.11 3.86 -4.68
C PHE A 34 -0.81 3.58 -3.90
N LEU A 35 0.28 3.16 -4.56
CA LEU A 35 1.57 2.98 -3.88
C LEU A 35 2.07 4.26 -3.23
N THR A 36 1.97 5.38 -3.95
CA THR A 36 2.44 6.68 -3.46
C THR A 36 1.60 7.12 -2.27
N ILE A 37 0.28 6.94 -2.33
CA ILE A 37 -0.65 7.29 -1.24
C ILE A 37 -0.39 6.44 0.00
N VAL A 38 -0.24 5.12 -0.16
CA VAL A 38 0.10 4.22 0.95
C VAL A 38 1.44 4.60 1.57
N GLU A 39 2.46 4.89 0.76
CA GLU A 39 3.79 5.28 1.24
C GLU A 39 3.75 6.62 2.00
N GLN A 40 2.96 7.59 1.53
CA GLN A 40 2.74 8.85 2.23
C GLN A 40 1.99 8.66 3.56
N ALA A 41 0.91 7.88 3.57
CA ALA A 41 0.13 7.59 4.77
C ALA A 41 1.00 6.93 5.86
N VAL A 42 1.71 5.86 5.49
CA VAL A 42 2.63 5.15 6.40
C VAL A 42 3.75 6.07 6.88
N SER A 43 4.31 6.90 6.02
CA SER A 43 5.37 7.86 6.39
C SER A 43 4.87 8.91 7.40
N ASN A 44 3.67 9.45 7.20
CA ASN A 44 3.08 10.46 8.08
C ASN A 44 2.77 9.91 9.48
N GLU A 45 2.16 8.73 9.52
CA GLU A 45 1.92 8.00 10.78
C GLU A 45 3.24 7.64 11.48
N LYS A 46 4.23 7.12 10.74
CA LYS A 46 5.54 6.79 11.28
C LYS A 46 6.21 8.00 11.94
N LYS A 47 6.18 9.17 11.30
CA LYS A 47 6.72 10.42 11.88
C LYS A 47 6.04 10.77 13.21
N THR A 48 4.72 10.58 13.28
CA THR A 48 3.94 10.84 14.49
C THR A 48 4.35 9.88 15.62
N LEU A 49 4.49 8.59 15.31
CA LEU A 49 4.94 7.59 16.29
C LEU A 49 6.40 7.80 16.71
N GLU A 50 7.29 8.15 15.78
CA GLU A 50 8.70 8.49 16.09
C GLU A 50 8.80 9.68 17.06
N LYS A 51 7.94 10.69 16.89
CA LYS A 51 7.87 11.82 17.83
C LYS A 51 7.46 11.35 19.23
N GLN A 52 6.42 10.52 19.33
CA GLN A 52 5.96 9.98 20.62
C GLN A 52 7.03 9.10 21.28
N VAL A 53 7.78 8.30 20.52
CA VAL A 53 8.92 7.54 21.05
C VAL A 53 9.97 8.48 21.63
N LYS A 54 10.32 9.57 20.93
CA LYS A 54 11.27 10.57 21.43
C LYS A 54 10.78 11.23 22.72
N GLU A 55 9.49 11.52 22.84
CA GLU A 55 8.91 12.07 24.06
C GLU A 55 9.01 11.09 25.24
N VAL A 56 8.76 9.79 25.01
CA VAL A 56 8.93 8.75 26.03
C VAL A 56 10.39 8.63 26.47
N ILE A 57 11.33 8.62 25.52
CA ILE A 57 12.77 8.59 25.81
C ILE A 57 13.18 9.83 26.59
N LEU A 58 12.70 11.01 26.16
CA LEU A 58 12.98 12.26 26.82
C LEU A 58 12.48 12.19 28.26
N LEU A 59 11.20 11.87 28.51
CA LEU A 59 10.62 11.72 29.85
C LEU A 59 11.39 10.72 30.73
N ALA A 60 11.79 9.58 30.17
CA ALA A 60 12.58 8.58 30.89
C ALA A 60 14.02 9.05 31.21
N SER A 61 14.54 10.04 30.47
CA SER A 61 15.86 10.62 30.72
C SER A 61 15.88 11.66 31.86
N TRP A 62 14.71 12.10 32.35
CA TRP A 62 14.63 13.03 33.48
C TRP A 62 14.83 12.27 34.80
N LYS A 63 16.08 12.21 35.25
CA LYS A 63 16.59 12.15 36.63
C LYS A 63 15.65 11.62 37.75
N ASP A 64 15.02 10.47 37.58
CA ASP A 64 14.41 9.75 38.71
C ASP A 64 15.53 9.30 39.66
N VAL A 65 15.58 9.85 40.88
CA VAL A 65 16.61 9.53 41.89
C VAL A 65 16.10 8.49 42.91
N ASN A 66 14.79 8.44 43.16
CA ASN A 66 14.18 7.50 44.10
C ASN A 66 14.02 6.12 43.44
N ILE A 67 14.43 5.05 44.13
CA ILE A 67 14.33 3.64 43.69
C ILE A 67 12.90 3.24 43.32
N ASP A 68 11.91 3.65 44.12
CA ASP A 68 10.51 3.35 43.84
C ASP A 68 10.01 4.10 42.60
N ALA A 69 10.44 5.36 42.44
CA ALA A 69 10.12 6.17 41.26
C ALA A 69 10.76 5.57 39.99
N LEU A 70 12.03 5.14 40.06
CA LEU A 70 12.75 4.53 38.95
C LEU A 70 12.09 3.22 38.50
N LYS A 71 11.63 2.39 39.45
CA LYS A 71 10.92 1.15 39.13
C LYS A 71 9.58 1.45 38.44
N GLN A 72 8.86 2.47 38.89
CA GLN A 72 7.59 2.87 38.28
C GLN A 72 7.80 3.48 36.88
N SER A 73 8.75 4.39 36.71
CA SER A 73 9.02 5.07 35.44
C SER A 73 9.57 4.12 34.38
N SER A 74 10.39 3.13 34.77
CA SER A 74 10.83 2.04 33.90
C SER A 74 9.64 1.23 33.36
N ARG A 75 8.75 0.76 34.26
CA ARG A 75 7.56 -0.01 33.86
C ARG A 75 6.64 0.82 32.96
N LYS A 76 6.44 2.10 33.29
CA LYS A 76 5.60 3.02 32.50
C LYS A 76 6.19 3.24 31.09
N SER A 77 7.50 3.46 30.98
CA SER A 77 8.18 3.65 29.70
C SER A 77 8.10 2.40 28.82
N HIS A 78 8.36 1.22 29.39
CA HIS A 78 8.22 -0.05 28.68
C HIS A 78 6.80 -0.25 28.12
N GLN A 79 5.78 -0.03 28.96
CA GLN A 79 4.39 -0.22 28.56
C GLN A 79 3.94 0.80 27.51
N SER A 80 4.48 2.03 27.56
CA SER A 80 4.22 3.07 26.56
C SER A 80 4.86 2.72 25.22
N LEU A 81 6.14 2.32 25.23
CA LEU A 81 6.85 1.86 24.02
C LEU A 81 6.17 0.64 23.40
N TYR A 82 5.73 -0.33 24.21
CA TYR A 82 5.01 -1.50 23.72
C TYR A 82 3.72 -1.11 22.98
N LYS A 83 2.93 -0.17 23.53
CA LYS A 83 1.72 0.35 22.87
C LYS A 83 2.05 1.04 21.54
N LEU A 84 3.12 1.83 21.49
CA LEU A 84 3.56 2.50 20.25
C LEU A 84 3.97 1.50 19.17
N VAL A 85 4.74 0.47 19.54
CA VAL A 85 5.14 -0.61 18.62
C VAL A 85 3.90 -1.37 18.14
N ARG A 86 2.96 -1.69 19.03
CA ARG A 86 1.70 -2.35 18.65
C ARG A 86 0.93 -1.50 17.64
N LYS A 87 0.74 -0.20 17.90
CA LYS A 87 0.07 0.71 16.97
C LYS A 87 0.75 0.75 15.60
N TYR A 88 2.09 0.76 15.55
CA TYR A 88 2.81 0.69 14.28
C TYR A 88 2.57 -0.63 13.53
N ARG A 89 2.52 -1.76 14.25
CA ARG A 89 2.21 -3.06 13.65
C ARG A 89 0.79 -3.10 13.09
N ASP A 90 -0.18 -2.55 13.82
CA ASP A 90 -1.58 -2.50 13.39
C ASP A 90 -1.71 -1.65 12.12
N LEU A 91 -1.01 -0.52 12.03
CA LEU A 91 -0.92 0.28 10.81
C LEU A 91 -0.34 -0.51 9.63
N LEU A 92 0.75 -1.24 9.83
CA LEU A 92 1.36 -2.04 8.76
C LEU A 92 0.48 -3.22 8.32
N ASN A 93 -0.33 -3.75 9.24
CA ASN A 93 -1.29 -4.81 8.97
C ASN A 93 -2.63 -4.30 8.42
N SER A 94 -2.82 -2.98 8.33
CA SER A 94 -4.07 -2.40 7.83
C SER A 94 -4.33 -2.81 6.38
N THR A 95 -5.61 -3.03 6.08
CA THR A 95 -6.03 -3.52 4.77
C THR A 95 -6.03 -2.38 3.76
N ILE A 96 -5.28 -2.55 2.66
CA ILE A 96 -5.22 -1.57 1.56
C ILE A 96 -6.58 -1.47 0.82
N THR A 97 -7.45 -2.47 0.97
CA THR A 97 -8.78 -2.53 0.35
C THR A 97 -9.63 -1.30 0.67
N GLU A 98 -9.66 -0.85 1.92
CA GLU A 98 -10.44 0.34 2.31
C GLU A 98 -9.97 1.60 1.57
N MET A 99 -8.66 1.72 1.34
CA MET A 99 -8.07 2.84 0.59
C MET A 99 -8.40 2.77 -0.91
N VAL A 100 -8.50 1.57 -1.47
CA VAL A 100 -8.90 1.37 -2.87
C VAL A 100 -10.39 1.67 -3.04
N GLU A 101 -11.23 1.21 -2.11
CA GLU A 101 -12.68 1.47 -2.10
C GLU A 101 -13.01 2.96 -1.89
N SER A 102 -12.23 3.65 -1.07
CA SER A 102 -12.35 5.11 -0.87
C SER A 102 -12.00 5.93 -2.11
N GLY A 103 -11.37 5.31 -3.12
CA GLY A 103 -10.95 5.95 -4.35
C GLY A 103 -9.74 6.87 -4.19
N LEU A 104 -9.15 7.25 -5.32
CA LEU A 104 -8.18 8.34 -5.37
C LEU A 104 -8.97 9.64 -5.22
N GLY A 105 -8.95 10.25 -4.04
CA GLY A 105 -9.55 11.59 -3.82
C GLY A 105 -9.17 12.51 -4.98
N SER A 106 -10.17 13.19 -5.56
CA SER A 106 -10.15 13.92 -6.83
C SER A 106 -8.81 14.62 -7.12
N THR A 107 -7.91 13.91 -7.78
CA THR A 107 -6.75 14.48 -8.44
C THR A 107 -6.99 14.23 -9.93
N PRO A 108 -6.96 15.25 -10.79
CA PRO A 108 -7.13 15.05 -12.22
C PRO A 108 -5.91 14.29 -12.72
N VAL A 109 -5.99 12.97 -12.68
CA VAL A 109 -5.08 12.10 -13.43
C VAL A 109 -5.38 12.41 -14.88
N VAL A 110 -4.49 13.17 -15.52
CA VAL A 110 -4.44 13.27 -16.97
C VAL A 110 -4.15 11.86 -17.46
N ILE A 111 -5.22 11.13 -17.78
CA ILE A 111 -5.14 9.90 -18.56
C ILE A 111 -4.63 10.37 -19.91
N ASN A 112 -3.31 10.28 -20.12
CA ASN A 112 -2.75 10.34 -21.46
C ASN A 112 -3.41 9.19 -22.22
N GLN A 113 -4.42 9.53 -23.01
CA GLN A 113 -5.06 8.64 -23.97
C GLN A 113 -3.99 8.26 -24.99
N LYS A 114 -3.12 7.31 -24.65
CA LYS A 114 -2.63 6.41 -25.68
C LYS A 114 -3.85 5.61 -26.06
N THR A 115 -4.39 5.90 -27.24
CA THR A 115 -5.51 5.22 -27.87
C THR A 115 -5.45 3.73 -27.54
N ILE A 116 -6.28 3.32 -26.59
CA ILE A 116 -6.51 1.90 -26.30
C ILE A 116 -7.16 1.42 -27.59
N GLY A 117 -6.37 0.80 -28.44
CA GLY A 117 -6.88 0.05 -29.59
C GLY A 117 -7.76 -1.05 -29.03
N MET A 118 -9.04 -0.74 -28.81
CA MET A 118 -10.11 -1.72 -28.79
C MET A 118 -10.02 -2.40 -30.14
N VAL A 119 -9.39 -3.58 -30.18
CA VAL A 119 -9.66 -4.52 -31.24
C VAL A 119 -11.08 -5.00 -30.98
N PRO A 120 -12.04 -4.74 -31.88
CA PRO A 120 -13.36 -5.31 -31.73
C PRO A 120 -13.19 -6.82 -31.78
N VAL A 121 -13.59 -7.51 -30.70
CA VAL A 121 -13.76 -8.96 -30.73
C VAL A 121 -14.97 -9.19 -31.63
N SER A 122 -14.72 -9.52 -32.90
CA SER A 122 -15.76 -9.96 -33.81
C SER A 122 -16.35 -11.25 -33.26
N LEU A 123 -17.60 -11.18 -32.81
CA LEU A 123 -18.42 -12.33 -32.52
C LEU A 123 -18.57 -13.08 -33.86
N GLY A 124 -17.88 -14.20 -34.01
CA GLY A 124 -17.93 -15.01 -35.23
C GLY A 124 -19.38 -15.34 -35.57
N GLU A 125 -19.79 -15.01 -36.79
CA GLU A 125 -21.08 -15.38 -37.34
C GLU A 125 -21.22 -16.91 -37.20
N LEU A 126 -22.18 -17.35 -36.38
CA LEU A 126 -22.67 -18.72 -36.45
C LEU A 126 -23.35 -18.84 -37.82
N GLY A 127 -22.65 -19.46 -38.75
CA GLY A 127 -23.17 -19.81 -40.06
C GLY A 127 -24.50 -20.54 -39.89
N SER A 128 -25.54 -19.95 -40.46
CA SER A 128 -26.80 -20.62 -40.77
C SER A 128 -26.49 -21.80 -41.70
N SER A 129 -26.47 -23.02 -41.16
CA SER A 129 -26.54 -24.23 -41.96
C SER A 129 -27.96 -24.34 -42.52
N GLU A 130 -28.10 -24.03 -43.80
CA GLU A 130 -29.16 -24.56 -44.66
C GLU A 130 -29.20 -26.09 -44.51
N VAL A 131 -30.37 -26.65 -44.25
CA VAL A 131 -30.66 -28.05 -44.57
C VAL A 131 -31.98 -28.06 -45.31
N SER A 132 -31.91 -28.57 -46.54
CA SER A 132 -33.00 -28.87 -47.46
C SER A 132 -34.05 -29.81 -46.89
#